data_AF-A0A377JLE8-F1
#
_entry.id   AF-A0A377JLE8-F1
#
_cell.length_a   1.000
_cell.length_b   1.000
_cell.length_c   1.000
_cell.angle_alpha   90.00
_cell.angle_beta   90.00
_cell.angle_gamma   90.00
#
_symmetry.space_group_name_H-M   'P 1'
#
loop_
_entity.id
_entity.type
_entity.pdbx_description
1 polymer ?
#
loop_
_entity_poly.entity_id
_entity_poly.type
_entity_poly.pdbx_seq_one_letter_code
_entity_poly.pdbx_strand_id
1 'polypeptide(L)'
;MEQNIQPTPQGATPPNTPATNEPQNKEQMLQAMQNELNQAMQSLESDFAKKCVSLCENDPELEELFFSDKEQFFLKILEYQNQVFKEEIVPRQEKVANLQGEIEFDNKMQELDSAKKQWDSQNPPVSADELLAFFTTLPPEVQKELEALPSESVFPTLLEIMQSQKPQEQNQDLPQQVNGSPANVSSQEPQSDLPTQRY
;
A
#
# COMPACT_ATOMS: atom_id res chain seq x y z
N MET A 1 -54.01 54.68 33.84
CA MET A 1 -54.74 53.47 34.29
C MET A 1 -53.99 52.28 33.69
N GLU A 2 -53.06 51.73 34.49
CA GLU A 2 -53.01 50.30 34.90
C GLU A 2 -52.08 49.49 33.97
N GLN A 3 -50.77 49.39 34.27
CA GLN A 3 -50.09 48.34 35.04
C GLN A 3 -50.50 46.89 34.69
N ASN A 4 -49.60 46.13 34.06
CA ASN A 4 -49.27 44.76 34.50
C ASN A 4 -47.87 44.32 34.03
N ILE A 5 -47.20 43.50 34.84
CA ILE A 5 -45.77 43.15 34.84
C ILE A 5 -45.63 41.63 34.60
N GLN A 6 -44.70 41.23 33.69
CA GLN A 6 -43.98 39.92 33.56
C GLN A 6 -44.76 38.59 33.28
N PRO A 7 -44.11 37.47 32.87
CA PRO A 7 -42.67 37.20 32.61
C PRO A 7 -42.32 36.52 31.25
N THR A 8 -41.03 36.45 30.95
CA THR A 8 -40.38 35.55 29.95
C THR A 8 -40.66 34.06 30.22
N PRO A 9 -40.48 33.20 29.19
CA PRO A 9 -39.36 32.25 29.32
C PRO A 9 -38.48 32.19 28.07
N GLN A 10 -37.17 32.28 28.32
CA GLN A 10 -36.12 31.73 27.47
C GLN A 10 -36.36 30.23 27.28
N GLY A 11 -36.22 29.72 26.06
CA GLY A 11 -36.26 28.28 25.81
C GLY A 11 -36.50 27.92 24.36
N ALA A 12 -35.51 28.15 23.50
CA ALA A 12 -35.39 27.44 22.23
C ALA A 12 -33.90 27.35 21.87
N THR A 13 -33.22 26.37 22.46
CA THR A 13 -31.97 25.85 21.91
C THR A 13 -32.26 25.31 20.51
N PRO A 14 -31.55 25.75 19.45
CA PRO A 14 -31.67 25.15 18.13
C PRO A 14 -31.22 23.68 18.18
N PRO A 15 -31.77 22.83 17.28
CA PRO A 15 -31.58 21.39 17.31
C PRO A 15 -30.11 21.03 17.20
N ASN A 16 -29.72 20.10 18.06
CA ASN A 16 -28.44 19.43 18.12
C ASN A 16 -28.14 18.79 16.77
N THR A 17 -27.41 19.49 15.90
CA THR A 17 -26.71 18.85 14.77
C THR A 17 -25.76 17.84 15.40
N PRO A 18 -25.84 16.53 15.10
CA PRO A 18 -24.83 15.60 15.57
C PRO A 18 -23.48 16.12 15.07
N ALA A 19 -22.62 16.45 16.02
CA ALA A 19 -21.23 16.77 15.74
C ALA A 19 -20.69 15.66 14.84
N THR A 20 -20.22 16.05 13.67
CA THR A 20 -19.39 15.22 12.82
C THR A 20 -18.19 14.81 13.68
N ASN A 21 -18.28 13.65 14.32
CA ASN A 21 -17.15 13.03 14.97
C ASN A 21 -16.19 12.64 13.84
N GLU A 22 -15.29 13.56 13.50
CA GLU A 22 -14.07 13.22 12.79
C GLU A 22 -13.36 12.14 13.62
N PRO A 23 -13.17 10.93 13.10
CA PRO A 23 -12.40 9.92 13.82
C PRO A 23 -10.97 10.42 13.98
N GLN A 24 -10.54 10.69 15.22
CA GLN A 24 -9.18 11.15 15.57
C GLN A 24 -8.08 10.08 15.31
N ASN A 25 -8.37 9.03 14.56
CA ASN A 25 -7.43 7.97 14.24
C ASN A 25 -7.74 7.45 12.81
N LYS A 26 -6.80 7.63 11.89
CA LYS A 26 -6.97 7.28 10.47
C LYS A 26 -7.29 5.79 10.31
N GLU A 27 -6.76 4.92 11.17
CA GLU A 27 -7.04 3.48 11.16
C GLU A 27 -8.49 3.17 11.54
N GLN A 28 -9.05 3.87 12.53
CA GLN A 28 -10.48 3.76 12.86
C GLN A 28 -11.37 4.22 11.70
N MET A 29 -10.96 5.31 11.02
CA MET A 29 -11.66 5.80 9.83
C MET A 29 -11.61 4.78 8.70
N LEU A 30 -10.44 4.17 8.46
CA LEU A 30 -10.26 3.13 7.45
C LEU A 30 -11.16 1.94 7.76
N GLN A 31 -11.19 1.47 9.00
CA GLN A 31 -12.04 0.36 9.42
C GLN A 31 -13.53 0.68 9.21
N ALA A 32 -13.96 1.91 9.57
CA ALA A 32 -15.33 2.34 9.36
C ALA A 32 -15.71 2.35 7.86
N MET A 33 -14.84 2.88 7.00
CA MET A 33 -15.06 2.91 5.55
C MET A 33 -15.05 1.52 4.91
N GLN A 34 -14.18 0.62 5.38
CA GLN A 34 -14.17 -0.78 4.95
C GLN A 34 -15.49 -1.49 5.33
N ASN A 35 -15.99 -1.24 6.54
CA ASN A 35 -17.28 -1.77 6.97
C ASN A 35 -18.44 -1.23 6.12
N GLU A 36 -18.45 0.07 5.84
CA GLU A 36 -19.47 0.69 4.98
C GLU A 36 -19.43 0.13 3.56
N LEU A 37 -18.23 -0.03 2.98
CA LEU A 37 -18.05 -0.65 1.66
C LEU A 37 -18.57 -2.10 1.66
N ASN A 38 -18.25 -2.89 2.70
CA ASN A 38 -18.74 -4.26 2.83
C ASN A 38 -20.26 -4.32 2.94
N GLN A 39 -20.88 -3.42 3.72
CA GLN A 39 -22.34 -3.33 3.82
C GLN A 39 -22.96 -2.95 2.47
N ALA A 40 -22.39 -1.97 1.76
CA ALA A 40 -22.86 -1.58 0.44
C ALA A 40 -22.77 -2.73 -0.56
N MET A 41 -21.68 -3.51 -0.55
CA MET A 41 -21.55 -4.69 -1.40
C MET A 41 -22.56 -5.79 -1.04
N GLN A 42 -22.86 -5.99 0.25
CA GLN A 42 -23.85 -6.98 0.70
C GLN A 42 -25.28 -6.59 0.31
N SER A 43 -25.63 -5.31 0.33
CA SER A 43 -26.96 -4.84 -0.07
C SER A 43 -27.10 -4.58 -1.56
N LEU A 44 -25.99 -4.50 -2.30
CA LEU A 44 -25.93 -4.08 -3.71
C LEU A 44 -26.93 -4.81 -4.58
N GLU A 45 -27.00 -6.15 -4.52
CA GLU A 45 -27.91 -6.93 -5.38
C GLU A 45 -29.38 -6.61 -5.06
N SER A 46 -29.72 -6.48 -3.78
CA SER A 46 -31.08 -6.17 -3.33
C SER A 46 -31.50 -4.75 -3.70
N ASP A 47 -30.58 -3.79 -3.62
CA ASP A 47 -30.83 -2.40 -3.97
C ASP A 47 -30.83 -2.21 -5.50
N PHE A 48 -29.99 -2.95 -6.20
CA PHE A 48 -29.99 -3.02 -7.65
C PHE A 48 -31.31 -3.57 -8.20
N ALA A 49 -31.88 -4.62 -7.58
CA ALA A 49 -33.19 -5.14 -7.97
C ALA A 49 -34.28 -4.05 -7.84
N LYS A 50 -34.30 -3.30 -6.73
CA LYS A 50 -35.24 -2.16 -6.56
C LYS A 50 -35.02 -1.07 -7.61
N LYS A 51 -33.75 -0.76 -7.93
CA LYS A 51 -33.41 0.19 -9.00
C LYS A 51 -33.87 -0.30 -10.37
N CYS A 52 -33.77 -1.59 -10.66
CA CYS A 52 -34.28 -2.18 -11.91
C CYS A 52 -35.80 -2.09 -12.02
N VAL A 53 -36.52 -2.33 -10.92
CA VAL A 53 -37.99 -2.13 -10.88
C VAL A 53 -38.31 -0.68 -11.23
N SER A 54 -37.69 0.27 -10.54
CA SER A 54 -37.85 1.70 -10.84
C SER A 54 -37.47 2.05 -12.28
N LEU A 55 -36.39 1.48 -12.81
CA LEU A 55 -35.96 1.71 -14.18
C LEU A 55 -37.02 1.23 -15.19
N CYS A 56 -37.56 0.02 -15.02
CA CYS A 56 -38.61 -0.51 -15.90
C CYS A 56 -39.92 0.30 -15.78
N GLU A 57 -40.30 0.74 -14.58
CA GLU A 57 -41.50 1.56 -14.36
C GLU A 57 -41.39 2.95 -15.02
N ASN A 58 -40.18 3.47 -15.17
CA ASN A 58 -39.93 4.81 -15.72
C ASN A 58 -39.46 4.80 -17.19
N ASP A 59 -39.18 3.63 -17.76
CA ASP A 59 -38.76 3.45 -19.15
C ASP A 59 -39.65 2.42 -19.87
N PRO A 60 -40.74 2.88 -20.52
CA PRO A 60 -41.66 2.01 -21.25
C PRO A 60 -41.00 1.28 -22.43
N GLU A 61 -39.94 1.85 -23.03
CA GLU A 61 -39.23 1.20 -24.13
C GLU A 61 -38.43 0.01 -23.60
N LEU A 62 -37.80 0.16 -22.42
CA LEU A 62 -37.14 -0.95 -21.75
C LEU A 62 -38.14 -2.04 -21.34
N GLU A 63 -39.32 -1.69 -20.81
CA GLU A 63 -40.34 -2.68 -20.46
C GLU A 63 -40.82 -3.46 -21.69
N GLU A 64 -41.03 -2.79 -22.83
CA GLU A 64 -41.41 -3.46 -24.08
C GLU A 64 -40.31 -4.43 -24.57
N LEU A 65 -39.03 -4.13 -24.36
CA LEU A 65 -37.94 -5.06 -24.69
C LEU A 65 -38.08 -6.39 -23.95
N PHE A 66 -38.61 -6.42 -22.73
CA PHE A 66 -38.84 -7.69 -22.02
C PHE A 66 -39.77 -8.65 -22.80
N PHE A 67 -40.74 -8.09 -23.53
CA PHE A 67 -41.69 -8.87 -24.32
C PHE A 67 -41.22 -9.08 -25.76
N SER A 68 -40.60 -8.07 -26.37
CA SER A 68 -40.22 -8.05 -27.78
C SER A 68 -38.81 -8.60 -28.06
N ASP A 69 -37.83 -8.33 -27.19
CA ASP A 69 -36.43 -8.76 -27.33
C ASP A 69 -35.74 -8.91 -25.95
N LYS A 70 -35.89 -10.11 -25.38
CA LYS A 70 -35.34 -10.44 -24.05
C LYS A 70 -33.83 -10.31 -23.96
N GLU A 71 -33.12 -10.56 -25.06
CA GLU A 71 -31.66 -10.47 -25.06
C GLU A 71 -31.24 -9.02 -24.88
N GLN A 72 -31.81 -8.10 -25.66
CA GLN A 72 -31.55 -6.67 -25.53
C GLN A 72 -31.99 -6.12 -24.17
N PHE A 73 -33.11 -6.60 -23.64
CA PHE A 73 -33.54 -6.26 -22.28
C PHE A 73 -32.46 -6.59 -21.24
N PHE A 74 -31.97 -7.84 -21.20
CA PHE A 74 -30.96 -8.22 -20.21
C PHE A 74 -29.62 -7.53 -20.45
N LEU A 75 -29.23 -7.25 -21.70
CA LEU A 75 -28.03 -6.45 -21.99
C LEU A 75 -28.14 -5.05 -21.39
N LYS A 76 -29.31 -4.39 -21.49
CA LYS A 76 -29.57 -3.09 -20.89
C LYS A 76 -29.54 -3.12 -19.36
N ILE A 77 -30.09 -4.17 -18.75
CA ILE A 77 -30.02 -4.37 -17.30
C ILE A 77 -28.56 -4.56 -16.83
N LEU A 78 -27.76 -5.36 -17.54
CA LEU A 78 -26.34 -5.54 -17.21
C LEU A 78 -25.51 -4.26 -17.41
N GLU A 79 -25.80 -3.49 -18.46
CA GLU A 79 -25.21 -2.16 -18.67
C GLU A 79 -25.51 -1.24 -17.48
N TYR A 80 -26.78 -1.22 -17.04
CA TYR A 80 -27.20 -0.46 -15.87
C TYR A 80 -26.55 -0.95 -14.57
N GLN A 81 -26.40 -2.27 -14.39
CA GLN A 81 -25.68 -2.85 -13.25
C GLN A 81 -24.25 -2.32 -13.17
N ASN A 82 -23.54 -2.32 -14.30
CA ASN A 82 -22.18 -1.80 -14.37
C ASN A 82 -22.12 -0.31 -14.05
N GLN A 83 -23.13 0.47 -14.45
CA GLN A 83 -23.23 1.88 -14.10
C GLN A 83 -23.43 2.06 -12.58
N VAL A 84 -24.40 1.36 -11.99
CA VAL A 84 -24.64 1.42 -10.53
C VAL A 84 -23.38 1.03 -9.76
N PHE A 85 -22.66 -0.01 -10.19
CA PHE A 85 -21.40 -0.40 -9.57
C PHE A 85 -20.33 0.71 -9.64
N LYS A 86 -20.17 1.33 -10.82
CA LYS A 86 -19.24 2.45 -11.02
C LYS A 86 -19.59 3.69 -10.21
N GLU A 87 -20.87 3.94 -9.95
CA GLU A 87 -21.32 5.12 -9.22
C GLU A 87 -21.29 4.90 -7.70
N GLU A 88 -21.64 3.71 -7.23
CA GLU A 88 -21.86 3.47 -5.79
C GLU A 88 -20.70 2.74 -5.11
N ILE A 89 -19.99 1.85 -5.82
CA ILE A 89 -18.95 1.00 -5.22
C ILE A 89 -17.55 1.53 -5.53
N VAL A 90 -17.25 1.85 -6.78
CA VAL A 90 -15.90 2.29 -7.18
C VAL A 90 -15.41 3.51 -6.38
N PRO A 91 -16.21 4.58 -6.16
CA PRO A 91 -15.72 5.74 -5.41
C PRO A 91 -15.44 5.42 -3.93
N ARG A 92 -16.14 4.43 -3.37
CA ARG A 92 -15.91 3.96 -1.99
C ARG A 92 -14.62 3.14 -1.90
N GLN A 93 -14.39 2.27 -2.89
CA GLN A 93 -13.14 1.51 -3.01
C GLN A 93 -11.94 2.45 -3.16
N GLU A 94 -12.03 3.47 -4.01
CA GLU A 94 -10.97 4.47 -4.19
C GLU A 94 -10.68 5.23 -2.89
N LYS A 95 -11.71 5.65 -2.14
CA LYS A 95 -11.52 6.30 -0.84
C LYS A 95 -10.82 5.41 0.17
N VAL A 96 -11.19 4.13 0.25
CA VAL A 96 -10.53 3.15 1.12
C VAL A 96 -9.07 2.97 0.70
N ALA A 97 -8.81 2.77 -0.58
CA ALA A 97 -7.45 2.59 -1.10
C ALA A 97 -6.56 3.81 -0.88
N ASN A 98 -7.10 5.02 -1.09
CA ASN A 98 -6.38 6.26 -0.86
C ASN A 98 -6.02 6.43 0.62
N LEU A 99 -6.99 6.25 1.53
CA LEU A 99 -6.71 6.38 2.96
C LEU A 99 -5.74 5.30 3.44
N GLN A 100 -5.86 4.08 2.93
CA GLN A 100 -4.91 3.01 3.23
C GLN A 100 -3.49 3.39 2.76
N GLY A 101 -3.35 3.91 1.55
CA GLY A 101 -2.05 4.40 1.05
C GLY A 101 -1.47 5.54 1.89
N GLU A 102 -2.31 6.48 2.35
CA GLU A 102 -1.87 7.55 3.26
C GLU A 102 -1.38 6.98 4.60
N ILE A 103 -2.10 6.02 5.19
CA ILE A 103 -1.71 5.37 6.46
C ILE A 103 -0.39 4.61 6.29
N GLU A 104 -0.26 3.83 5.21
CA GLU A 104 0.96 3.09 4.92
C GLU A 104 2.17 4.02 4.73
N PHE A 105 1.98 5.15 4.05
CA PHE A 105 3.01 6.16 3.90
C PHE A 105 3.40 6.81 5.24
N ASP A 106 2.42 7.25 6.03
CA ASP A 106 2.65 7.87 7.34
C ASP A 106 3.38 6.89 8.28
N ASN A 107 2.96 5.62 8.31
CA ASN A 107 3.61 4.57 9.11
C ASN A 107 5.05 4.34 8.68
N LYS A 108 5.31 4.22 7.37
CA LYS A 108 6.67 4.04 6.84
C LYS A 108 7.58 5.22 7.20
N MET A 109 7.07 6.45 7.12
CA MET A 109 7.83 7.64 7.54
C MET A 109 8.17 7.59 9.03
N GLN A 110 7.20 7.25 9.88
CA GLN A 110 7.40 7.12 11.32
C GLN A 110 8.40 6.01 11.68
N GLU A 111 8.33 4.87 11.00
CA GLU A 111 9.27 3.76 11.17
C GLU A 111 10.69 4.16 10.75
N LEU A 112 10.83 4.87 9.63
CA LEU A 112 12.13 5.36 9.16
C LEU A 112 12.74 6.39 10.13
N ASP A 113 11.94 7.31 10.66
CA ASP A 113 12.36 8.25 11.71
C ASP A 113 12.78 7.53 12.99
N SER A 114 12.09 6.45 13.34
CA SER A 114 12.42 5.62 14.51
C SER A 114 13.71 4.85 14.28
N ALA A 115 13.88 4.25 13.10
CA ALA A 115 15.10 3.57 12.69
C ALA A 115 16.30 4.52 12.66
N LYS A 116 16.12 5.76 12.19
CA LYS A 116 17.15 6.81 12.23
C LYS A 116 17.61 7.07 13.67
N LYS A 117 16.67 7.33 14.59
CA LYS A 117 16.99 7.57 16.01
C LYS A 117 17.68 6.37 16.65
N GLN A 118 17.21 5.16 16.31
CA GLN A 118 17.80 3.92 16.81
C GLN A 118 19.22 3.70 16.28
N TRP A 119 19.47 4.00 15.00
CA TRP A 119 20.79 3.95 14.38
C TRP A 119 21.74 4.91 15.10
N ASP A 120 21.40 6.20 15.20
CA ASP A 120 22.27 7.20 15.81
C ASP A 120 22.53 6.92 17.30
N SER A 121 21.56 6.34 18.01
CA SER A 121 21.72 5.95 19.43
C SER A 121 22.76 4.84 19.64
N GLN A 122 23.08 4.05 18.60
CA GLN A 122 24.09 2.99 18.67
C GLN A 122 25.52 3.50 18.50
N ASN A 123 25.73 4.81 18.34
CA ASN A 123 27.02 5.43 18.02
C ASN A 123 27.73 4.75 16.82
N PRO A 124 27.05 4.66 15.66
CA PRO A 124 27.60 4.03 14.46
C PRO A 124 28.76 4.86 13.90
N PRO A 125 29.63 4.26 13.08
CA PRO A 125 30.76 4.96 12.48
C PRO A 125 30.34 6.08 11.51
N VAL A 126 29.09 6.05 11.04
CA VAL A 126 28.51 7.00 10.08
C VAL A 126 27.08 7.32 10.51
N SER A 127 26.72 8.60 10.51
CA SER A 127 25.38 9.04 10.94
C SER A 127 24.29 8.64 9.96
N ALA A 128 23.05 8.53 10.45
CA ALA A 128 21.90 8.28 9.59
C ALA A 128 21.75 9.35 8.49
N ASP A 129 22.03 10.62 8.81
CA ASP A 129 21.96 11.72 7.84
C ASP A 129 22.98 11.58 6.70
N GLU A 130 24.19 11.12 6.99
CA GLU A 130 25.21 10.88 5.96
C GLU A 130 24.84 9.68 5.07
N LEU A 131 24.27 8.62 5.65
CA LEU A 131 23.76 7.47 4.89
C LEU A 131 22.58 7.85 3.99
N LEU A 132 21.65 8.69 4.46
CA LEU A 132 20.54 9.19 3.65
C LEU A 132 21.02 10.14 2.54
N ALA A 133 22.05 10.95 2.80
CA ALA A 133 22.68 11.74 1.74
C ALA A 133 23.31 10.82 0.68
N PHE A 134 24.00 9.76 1.10
CA PHE A 134 24.56 8.76 0.20
C PHE A 134 23.50 8.03 -0.61
N PHE A 135 22.35 7.68 -0.02
CA PHE A 135 21.21 7.07 -0.71
C PHE A 135 20.82 7.85 -1.99
N THR A 136 20.79 9.19 -1.93
CA THR A 136 20.44 10.03 -3.09
C THR A 136 21.43 9.94 -4.26
N THR A 137 22.63 9.40 -4.02
CA THR A 137 23.68 9.23 -5.04
C THR A 137 23.65 7.85 -5.71
N LEU A 138 22.86 6.91 -5.17
CA LEU A 138 22.78 5.53 -5.68
C LEU A 138 21.98 5.45 -7.00
N PRO A 139 22.18 4.40 -7.81
CA PRO A 139 21.34 4.14 -8.98
C PRO A 139 19.85 3.96 -8.59
N PRO A 140 18.89 4.36 -9.45
CA PRO A 140 17.46 4.25 -9.15
C PRO A 140 17.00 2.83 -8.79
N GLU A 141 17.58 1.82 -9.40
CA GLU A 141 17.28 0.41 -9.14
C GLU A 141 17.63 0.02 -7.71
N VAL A 142 18.78 0.49 -7.21
CA VAL A 142 19.25 0.23 -5.84
C VAL A 142 18.46 1.05 -4.83
N GLN A 143 18.11 2.30 -5.17
CA GLN A 143 17.25 3.12 -4.32
C GLN A 143 15.90 2.43 -4.09
N LYS A 144 15.30 1.90 -5.15
CA LYS A 144 14.02 1.18 -5.08
C LYS A 144 14.10 -0.10 -4.25
N GLU A 145 15.22 -0.83 -4.34
CA GLU A 145 15.44 -2.02 -3.52
C GLU A 145 15.53 -1.66 -2.03
N LEU A 146 16.28 -0.60 -1.70
CA LEU A 146 16.40 -0.09 -0.33
C LEU A 146 15.06 0.45 0.21
N GLU A 147 14.26 1.11 -0.62
CA GLU A 147 12.92 1.55 -0.25
C GLU A 147 11.96 0.38 0.02
N ALA A 148 12.21 -0.80 -0.54
CA ALA A 148 11.40 -2.00 -0.31
C ALA A 148 11.81 -2.78 0.94
N LEU A 149 12.94 -2.45 1.56
CA LEU A 149 13.41 -3.11 2.78
C LEU A 149 12.60 -2.70 4.01
N PRO A 150 12.54 -3.57 5.03
CA PRO A 150 12.11 -3.17 6.37
C PRO A 150 12.94 -1.99 6.89
N SER A 151 12.27 -1.04 7.55
CA SER A 151 12.86 0.23 8.02
C SER A 151 14.11 0.03 8.89
N GLU A 152 14.16 -1.04 9.70
CA GLU A 152 15.29 -1.41 10.54
C GLU A 152 16.55 -1.86 9.77
N SER A 153 16.38 -2.30 8.52
CA SER A 153 17.47 -2.81 7.68
C SER A 153 18.08 -1.73 6.76
N VAL A 154 17.39 -0.60 6.58
CA VAL A 154 17.79 0.48 5.65
C VAL A 154 19.20 1.01 5.96
N PHE A 155 19.45 1.43 7.20
CA PHE A 155 20.75 2.01 7.59
C PHE A 155 21.91 1.00 7.58
N PRO A 156 21.76 -0.22 8.13
CA PRO A 156 22.77 -1.28 7.99
C PRO A 156 23.15 -1.57 6.53
N THR A 157 22.15 -1.73 5.65
CA THR A 157 22.39 -2.02 4.23
C THR A 157 23.04 -0.82 3.52
N LEU A 158 22.62 0.41 3.81
CA LEU A 158 23.27 1.61 3.27
C LEU A 158 24.75 1.69 3.66
N LEU A 159 25.08 1.35 4.91
CA LEU A 159 26.47 1.32 5.37
C LEU A 159 27.28 0.26 4.61
N GLU A 160 26.74 -0.94 4.41
CA GLU A 160 27.40 -2.02 3.67
C GLU A 160 27.68 -1.64 2.21
N ILE A 161 26.70 -1.02 1.54
CA ILE A 161 26.85 -0.53 0.17
C ILE A 161 27.94 0.55 0.12
N MET A 162 27.92 1.51 1.06
CA MET A 162 28.89 2.60 1.10
C MET A 162 30.32 2.09 1.37
N GLN A 163 30.48 1.08 2.21
CA GLN A 163 31.77 0.44 2.47
C GLN A 163 32.27 -0.34 1.24
N SER A 164 31.37 -0.99 0.52
CA SER A 164 31.69 -1.76 -0.69
C SER A 164 32.12 -0.87 -1.87
N GLN A 165 31.66 0.39 -1.90
CA GLN A 165 32.04 1.37 -2.94
C GLN A 165 33.33 2.13 -2.64
N LYS A 166 33.77 2.18 -1.37
CA LYS A 166 35.08 2.78 -1.04
C LYS A 166 36.17 1.80 -1.47
N PRO A 167 37.09 2.16 -2.38
CA PRO A 167 38.28 1.35 -2.62
C PRO A 167 39.03 1.27 -1.28
N GLN A 168 39.29 0.04 -0.81
CA GLN A 168 40.06 -0.21 0.42
C GLN A 168 41.43 0.48 0.34
N GLU A 169 41.58 1.67 0.92
CA GLU A 169 42.87 2.08 1.46
C GLU A 169 43.03 1.42 2.84
N GLN A 170 43.78 0.32 2.82
CA GLN A 170 44.47 -0.33 3.93
C GLN A 170 44.07 0.09 5.36
N ASN A 171 43.38 -0.83 6.06
CA ASN A 171 43.89 -1.21 7.37
C ASN A 171 43.66 -2.70 7.62
N GLN A 172 44.75 -3.37 7.99
CA GLN A 172 44.84 -4.77 8.36
C GLN A 172 43.98 -5.05 9.60
N ASP A 173 43.12 -6.06 9.54
CA ASP A 173 43.07 -7.25 10.43
C ASP A 173 41.66 -7.87 10.35
N LEU A 174 41.46 -8.80 9.41
CA LEU A 174 40.37 -9.77 9.49
C LEU A 174 40.92 -11.16 9.09
N PRO A 175 40.54 -12.23 9.82
CA PRO A 175 41.14 -13.55 9.71
C PRO A 175 40.86 -14.22 8.35
N GLN A 176 41.80 -15.09 7.97
CA GLN A 176 41.93 -15.77 6.69
C GLN A 176 40.60 -16.31 6.12
N GLN A 177 40.37 -16.02 4.84
CA GLN A 177 39.38 -16.71 4.01
C GLN A 177 39.49 -18.22 4.20
N VAL A 178 38.36 -18.87 4.45
CA VAL A 178 38.28 -20.33 4.54
C VAL A 178 38.69 -20.88 3.18
N ASN A 179 39.85 -21.55 3.16
CA ASN A 179 40.42 -22.18 1.99
C ASN A 179 39.43 -23.24 1.49
N GLY A 180 38.72 -22.95 0.39
CA GLY A 180 37.94 -23.95 -0.32
C GLY A 180 38.89 -25.05 -0.78
N SER A 181 38.88 -26.18 -0.07
CA SER A 181 39.69 -27.34 -0.42
C SER A 181 39.29 -27.78 -1.83
N PRO A 182 40.21 -27.81 -2.82
CA PRO A 182 39.97 -28.63 -3.99
C PRO A 182 40.02 -30.08 -3.49
N ALA A 183 38.88 -30.78 -3.60
CA ALA A 183 38.88 -32.23 -3.50
C ALA A 183 39.81 -32.75 -4.59
N ASN A 184 41.00 -33.11 -4.15
CA ASN A 184 42.06 -33.81 -4.85
C ASN A 184 41.46 -35.09 -5.45
N VAL A 185 41.21 -35.10 -6.76
CA VAL A 185 41.01 -36.35 -7.51
C VAL A 185 42.41 -36.87 -7.78
N SER A 186 42.78 -37.86 -6.97
CA SER A 186 44.07 -38.52 -6.95
C SER A 186 44.59 -38.91 -8.33
N SER A 187 45.87 -38.61 -8.51
CA SER A 187 46.75 -39.05 -9.59
C SER A 187 46.70 -40.56 -9.82
N GLN A 188 46.69 -40.96 -11.09
CA GLN A 188 47.35 -42.18 -11.54
C GLN A 188 47.71 -42.07 -13.03
N GLU A 189 48.91 -41.58 -13.31
CA GLU A 189 49.72 -42.14 -14.40
C GLU A 189 50.57 -43.26 -13.81
N PRO A 190 50.90 -44.30 -14.59
CA PRO A 190 52.26 -44.28 -15.13
C PRO A 190 52.33 -44.68 -16.61
N GLN A 191 53.15 -43.91 -17.34
CA GLN A 191 54.07 -44.32 -18.41
C GLN A 191 53.65 -45.49 -19.34
N SER A 192 53.61 -45.23 -20.64
CA SER A 192 54.66 -45.67 -21.60
C SER A 192 54.17 -45.54 -23.06
N ASP A 193 55.13 -45.17 -23.91
CA ASP A 193 55.17 -45.30 -25.37
C ASP A 193 54.43 -44.28 -26.28
N LEU A 194 55.26 -43.39 -26.86
CA LEU A 194 55.20 -42.93 -28.26
C LEU A 194 55.06 -44.15 -29.21
N PRO A 195 54.65 -44.05 -30.50
CA PRO A 195 54.77 -42.88 -31.39
C PRO A 195 53.61 -42.71 -32.41
N THR A 196 53.71 -41.63 -33.23
CA THR A 196 53.18 -41.52 -34.62
C THR A 196 51.65 -41.62 -34.81
N GLN A 197 50.98 -40.87 -35.69
CA GLN A 197 51.38 -40.18 -36.90
C GLN A 197 50.23 -39.22 -37.28
N ARG A 198 50.60 -38.18 -38.03
CA ARG A 198 49.82 -37.42 -39.03
C ARG A 198 48.52 -38.12 -39.47
N TYR A 199 47.40 -37.44 -39.61
CA TYR A 199 47.12 -36.32 -40.52
C TYR A 199 45.89 -35.54 -40.06
#